data_AF-A0A3N0CN78-F1
#
_entry.id   AF-A0A3N0CN78-F1
#
_cell.length_a   1.000
_cell.length_b   1.000
_cell.length_c   1.000
_cell.angle_alpha   90.00
_cell.angle_beta   90.00
_cell.angle_gamma   90.00
#
_symmetry.space_group_name_H-M   'P 1'
#
loop_
_entity.id
_entity.type
_entity.pdbx_description
1 polymer ?
#
loop_
_entity_poly.entity_id
_entity_poly.type
_entity_poly.pdbx_seq_one_letter_code
_entity_poly.pdbx_strand_id
1 'polypeptide(L)'
;IVNQAGKRYMNEALPYVEATHEIYKGEATGVTHVPSWMIIDQRYRNRYLFAGLGPRQPFPGRWLKEGVIKKASSVAALAEAIEVPVEALTETIERFNGFARSGVDEDFGRGESAYDKYYSDPTVKPNPSLHTIDQGPFYAVKIVPGDLGTKGGLVTDERARVLRADGSVIPGLYAAGNCSSAVMGNTYAGPGATIGPAMTFGYLAAQDIAAEPAAEGA
;
A
#
# COMPACT_ATOMS: atom_id res chain seq x y z
N ILE A 1 -9.91 -1.05 6.60
CA ILE A 1 -8.96 -0.09 7.22
C ILE A 1 -9.76 1.13 7.60
N VAL A 2 -9.55 1.69 8.79
CA VAL A 2 -10.26 2.88 9.28
C VAL A 2 -9.30 3.99 9.65
N ASN A 3 -9.74 5.23 9.50
CA ASN A 3 -9.06 6.42 10.01
C ASN A 3 -9.40 6.68 11.48
N GLN A 4 -8.93 7.80 12.05
CA GLN A 4 -9.15 8.10 13.47
C GLN A 4 -10.56 8.58 13.82
N ALA A 5 -11.42 8.77 12.82
CA ALA A 5 -12.87 8.92 13.00
C ALA A 5 -13.60 7.56 13.05
N GLY A 6 -12.87 6.43 12.98
CA GLY A 6 -13.45 5.09 12.98
C GLY A 6 -14.16 4.71 11.68
N LYS A 7 -13.90 5.44 10.58
CA LYS A 7 -14.56 5.25 9.27
C LYS A 7 -13.60 4.69 8.23
N ARG A 8 -14.10 3.85 7.32
CA ARG A 8 -13.39 3.46 6.09
C ARG A 8 -13.28 4.67 5.16
N TYR A 9 -12.23 4.69 4.34
CA TYR A 9 -11.95 5.79 3.41
C TYR A 9 -11.39 5.34 2.06
N MET A 10 -11.20 4.04 1.84
CA MET A 10 -10.67 3.49 0.59
C MET A 10 -11.07 2.02 0.42
N ASN A 11 -10.93 1.52 -0.81
CA ASN A 11 -10.88 0.10 -1.08
C ASN A 11 -9.55 -0.47 -0.57
N GLU A 12 -9.59 -1.38 0.41
CA GLU A 12 -8.37 -1.93 1.02
C GLU A 12 -7.61 -2.92 0.11
N ALA A 13 -8.15 -3.26 -1.05
CA ALA A 13 -7.51 -4.10 -2.06
C ALA A 13 -6.83 -3.30 -3.19
N LEU A 14 -6.79 -1.96 -3.09
CA LEU A 14 -6.07 -1.10 -4.03
C LEU A 14 -4.58 -1.49 -4.17
N PRO A 15 -3.96 -1.21 -5.33
CA PRO A 15 -2.50 -1.20 -5.45
C PRO A 15 -1.87 -0.32 -4.36
N TYR A 16 -0.73 -0.74 -3.81
CA TYR A 16 -0.13 -0.14 -2.61
C TYR A 16 0.25 1.35 -2.77
N VAL A 17 0.60 1.80 -3.97
CA VAL A 17 0.83 3.22 -4.25
C VAL A 17 -0.46 4.02 -4.15
N GLU A 18 -1.56 3.51 -4.71
CA GLU A 18 -2.85 4.19 -4.64
C GLU A 18 -3.43 4.18 -3.22
N ALA A 19 -3.29 3.07 -2.49
CA ALA A 19 -3.66 3.04 -1.07
C ALA A 19 -2.89 4.10 -0.25
N THR A 20 -1.61 4.32 -0.55
CA THR A 20 -0.81 5.37 0.08
C THR A 20 -1.28 6.77 -0.31
N HIS A 21 -1.66 6.99 -1.57
CA HIS A 21 -2.28 8.26 -1.98
C HIS A 21 -3.60 8.52 -1.25
N GLU A 22 -4.47 7.52 -1.10
CA GLU A 22 -5.74 7.67 -0.37
C GLU A 22 -5.51 8.02 1.11
N ILE A 23 -4.49 7.44 1.75
CA ILE A 23 -4.10 7.83 3.12
C ILE A 23 -3.74 9.31 3.18
N TYR A 24 -2.88 9.81 2.28
CA TYR A 24 -2.45 11.21 2.30
C TYR A 24 -3.54 12.19 1.85
N LYS A 25 -4.40 11.81 0.89
CA LYS A 25 -5.60 12.59 0.53
C LYS A 25 -6.53 12.72 1.72
N GLY A 26 -6.75 11.63 2.46
CA GLY A 26 -7.53 11.63 3.69
C GLY A 26 -6.91 12.52 4.77
N GLU A 27 -5.62 12.40 5.03
CA GLU A 27 -4.89 13.22 6.01
C GLU A 27 -5.06 14.73 5.72
N ALA A 28 -5.03 15.11 4.43
CA ALA A 28 -5.22 16.50 4.01
C ALA A 28 -6.62 17.08 4.31
N THR A 29 -7.60 16.24 4.67
CA THR A 29 -8.94 16.71 5.10
C THR A 29 -8.98 17.19 6.56
N GLY A 30 -7.90 17.00 7.32
CA GLY A 30 -7.81 17.31 8.75
C GLY A 30 -8.31 16.19 9.67
N VAL A 31 -8.83 15.09 9.11
CA VAL A 31 -9.05 13.84 9.85
C VAL A 31 -7.77 13.03 9.81
N THR A 32 -7.29 12.55 10.96
CA THR A 32 -6.07 11.73 11.03
C THR A 32 -6.24 10.38 10.33
N HIS A 33 -5.40 10.12 9.34
CA HIS A 33 -5.23 8.86 8.59
C HIS A 33 -3.84 8.25 8.81
N VAL A 34 -2.89 8.98 9.43
CA VAL A 34 -1.58 8.45 9.82
C VAL A 34 -1.40 8.51 11.36
N PRO A 35 -1.48 7.38 12.07
CA PRO A 35 -1.75 6.04 11.55
C PRO A 35 -3.23 5.81 11.22
N SER A 36 -3.47 4.81 10.37
CA SER A 36 -4.78 4.16 10.20
C SER A 36 -4.78 2.81 10.92
N TRP A 37 -5.95 2.20 11.07
CA TRP A 37 -6.11 0.89 11.71
C TRP A 37 -6.68 -0.16 10.75
N MET A 38 -5.95 -1.24 10.53
CA MET A 38 -6.48 -2.44 9.88
C MET A 38 -7.17 -3.30 10.93
N ILE A 39 -8.49 -3.42 10.82
CA ILE A 39 -9.30 -4.25 11.72
C ILE A 39 -9.41 -5.65 11.14
N ILE A 40 -9.09 -6.66 11.94
CA ILE A 40 -9.23 -8.08 11.62
C ILE A 40 -9.80 -8.84 12.81
N ASP A 41 -10.40 -10.00 12.54
CA ASP A 41 -10.92 -10.90 13.56
C ASP A 41 -10.04 -12.14 13.73
N GLN A 42 -10.41 -13.00 14.68
CA GLN A 42 -9.67 -14.23 14.94
C GLN A 42 -9.73 -15.21 13.74
N ARG A 43 -10.83 -15.19 12.97
CA ARG A 43 -10.96 -16.04 11.78
C ARG A 43 -9.90 -15.67 10.74
N TYR A 44 -9.68 -14.38 10.48
CA TYR A 44 -8.60 -13.93 9.60
C TYR A 44 -7.24 -14.48 10.05
N ARG A 45 -6.92 -14.34 11.35
CA ARG A 45 -5.65 -14.84 11.91
C ARG A 45 -5.51 -16.36 11.91
N ASN A 46 -6.61 -17.09 11.90
CA ASN A 46 -6.59 -18.55 11.82
C ASN A 46 -6.38 -19.09 10.41
N ARG A 47 -6.57 -18.26 9.37
CA ARG A 47 -6.59 -18.69 7.97
C ARG A 47 -5.43 -18.19 7.14
N TYR A 48 -4.98 -16.95 7.36
CA TYR A 48 -4.08 -16.28 6.42
C TYR A 48 -2.69 -16.01 7.01
N LEU A 49 -1.70 -15.95 6.10
CA LEU A 49 -0.39 -15.41 6.39
C LEU A 49 -0.53 -13.93 6.74
N PHE A 50 0.17 -13.48 7.78
CA PHE A 50 0.16 -12.07 8.16
C PHE A 50 1.56 -11.62 8.54
N ALA A 51 2.16 -10.71 7.75
CA ALA A 51 3.50 -10.17 8.01
C ALA A 51 4.55 -11.28 8.30
N GLY A 52 4.55 -12.35 7.50
CA GLY A 52 5.43 -13.51 7.65
C GLY A 52 5.00 -14.52 8.72
N LEU A 53 3.95 -14.24 9.49
CA LEU A 53 3.41 -15.16 10.50
C LEU A 53 2.36 -16.09 9.88
N GLY A 54 2.55 -17.40 10.09
CA GLY A 54 1.62 -18.40 9.62
C GLY A 54 0.23 -18.29 10.25
N PRO A 55 -0.78 -18.97 9.68
CA PRO A 55 -2.09 -19.08 10.30
C PRO A 55 -1.99 -19.65 11.72
N ARG A 56 -2.78 -19.10 12.65
CA ARG A 56 -2.80 -19.46 14.10
C ARG A 56 -1.52 -19.16 14.88
N GLN A 57 -0.43 -18.74 14.23
CA GLN A 57 0.76 -18.29 14.95
C GLN A 57 0.43 -17.04 15.79
N PRO A 58 0.75 -17.01 17.09
CA PRO A 58 0.47 -15.84 17.91
C PRO A 58 1.29 -14.64 17.43
N PHE A 59 0.73 -13.44 17.63
CA PHE A 59 1.51 -12.23 17.41
C PHE A 59 2.69 -12.15 18.38
N PRO A 60 3.88 -11.69 17.93
CA PRO A 60 4.99 -11.43 18.82
C PRO A 60 4.59 -10.50 19.96
N GLY A 61 4.94 -10.85 21.22
CA GLY A 61 4.57 -10.05 22.39
C GLY A 61 5.01 -8.59 22.31
N ARG A 62 6.15 -8.31 21.64
CA ARG A 62 6.62 -6.95 21.38
C ARG A 62 5.62 -6.10 20.59
N TRP A 63 4.91 -6.66 19.61
CA TRP A 63 3.95 -5.91 18.79
C TRP A 63 2.73 -5.47 19.60
N LEU A 64 2.32 -6.28 20.57
CA LEU A 64 1.26 -5.93 21.52
C LEU A 64 1.75 -4.87 22.52
N LYS A 65 2.95 -5.07 23.08
CA LYS A 65 3.56 -4.14 24.04
C LYS A 65 3.78 -2.74 23.46
N GLU A 66 4.21 -2.65 22.21
CA GLU A 66 4.48 -1.38 21.50
C GLU A 66 3.22 -0.76 20.88
N GLY A 67 2.06 -1.41 21.01
CA GLY A 67 0.80 -0.92 20.45
C GLY A 67 0.78 -0.88 18.92
N VAL A 68 1.64 -1.67 18.26
CA VAL A 68 1.54 -1.95 16.81
C VAL A 68 0.28 -2.76 16.55
N ILE A 69 -0.08 -3.64 17.50
CA ILE A 69 -1.33 -4.39 17.49
C ILE A 69 -2.06 -4.15 18.80
N LYS A 70 -3.34 -3.80 18.71
CA LYS A 70 -4.28 -3.85 19.84
C LYS A 70 -5.18 -5.07 19.69
N LYS A 71 -5.53 -5.71 20.80
CA LYS A 71 -6.41 -6.88 20.86
C LYS A 71 -7.51 -6.61 21.88
N ALA A 72 -8.75 -6.93 21.52
CA ALA A 72 -9.89 -6.83 22.43
C ALA A 72 -10.90 -7.97 22.20
N SER A 73 -11.76 -8.21 23.19
CA SER A 73 -12.82 -9.23 23.11
C SER A 73 -14.05 -8.76 22.33
N SER A 74 -14.25 -7.45 22.19
CA SER A 74 -15.37 -6.84 21.46
C SER A 74 -14.91 -5.67 20.60
N VAL A 75 -15.75 -5.27 19.63
CA VAL A 75 -15.50 -4.09 18.78
C VAL A 75 -15.45 -2.81 19.61
N ALA A 76 -16.34 -2.64 20.59
CA ALA A 76 -16.38 -1.47 21.45
C ALA A 76 -15.07 -1.32 22.26
N ALA A 77 -14.62 -2.40 22.91
CA ALA A 77 -13.35 -2.40 23.64
C ALA A 77 -12.14 -2.22 22.69
N LEU A 78 -12.24 -2.67 21.43
CA LEU A 78 -11.21 -2.40 20.44
C LEU A 78 -11.16 -0.92 20.07
N ALA A 79 -12.31 -0.28 19.85
CA ALA A 79 -12.43 1.14 19.52
C ALA A 79 -11.81 2.02 20.61
N GLU A 80 -12.15 1.74 21.88
CA GLU A 80 -11.55 2.40 23.03
C GLU A 80 -10.02 2.22 23.05
N ALA A 81 -9.52 1.02 22.79
CA ALA A 81 -8.08 0.71 22.82
C ALA A 81 -7.26 1.37 21.70
N ILE A 82 -7.91 1.80 20.62
CA ILE A 82 -7.30 2.56 19.51
C ILE A 82 -7.76 4.03 19.47
N GLU A 83 -8.52 4.46 20.47
CA GLU A 83 -8.97 5.85 20.66
C GLU A 83 -9.83 6.40 19.51
N VAL A 84 -10.64 5.56 18.87
CA VAL A 84 -11.65 5.97 17.87
C VAL A 84 -13.06 5.98 18.48
N PRO A 85 -14.03 6.73 17.92
CA PRO A 85 -15.39 6.71 18.41
C PRO A 85 -16.02 5.30 18.31
N VAL A 86 -16.56 4.80 19.43
CA VAL A 86 -17.09 3.44 19.57
C VAL A 86 -18.25 3.20 18.60
N GLU A 87 -19.17 4.15 18.53
CA GLU A 87 -20.34 4.11 17.66
C GLU A 87 -19.91 4.08 16.20
N ALA A 88 -18.97 4.96 15.83
CA ALA A 88 -18.50 5.07 14.45
C ALA A 88 -17.81 3.80 13.94
N LEU A 89 -16.99 3.16 14.77
CA LEU A 89 -16.34 1.90 14.41
C LEU A 89 -17.34 0.74 14.33
N THR A 90 -18.29 0.68 15.26
CA THR A 90 -19.34 -0.35 15.29
C THR A 90 -20.18 -0.29 14.02
N GLU A 91 -20.69 0.90 13.66
CA GLU A 91 -21.42 1.12 12.41
C GLU A 91 -20.60 0.72 11.18
N THR A 92 -19.30 1.05 11.18
CA THR A 92 -18.41 0.74 10.05
C THR A 92 -18.25 -0.77 9.87
N ILE A 93 -18.08 -1.52 10.96
CA ILE A 93 -17.98 -2.99 10.90
C ILE A 93 -19.31 -3.61 10.52
N GLU A 94 -20.43 -3.13 11.06
CA GLU A 94 -21.76 -3.62 10.71
C GLU A 94 -22.08 -3.41 9.23
N ARG A 95 -21.78 -2.22 8.70
CA ARG A 95 -21.93 -1.88 7.28
C ARG A 95 -21.05 -2.77 6.40
N PHE A 96 -19.76 -2.89 6.73
CA PHE A 96 -18.84 -3.78 6.00
C PHE A 96 -19.28 -5.24 6.03
N ASN A 97 -19.80 -5.72 7.17
CA ASN A 97 -20.33 -7.07 7.29
C ASN A 97 -21.58 -7.27 6.42
N GLY A 98 -22.39 -6.22 6.21
CA GLY A 98 -23.46 -6.19 5.21
C GLY A 98 -22.94 -6.46 3.81
N PHE A 99 -21.88 -5.75 3.41
CA PHE A 99 -21.23 -5.93 2.11
C PHE A 99 -20.62 -7.32 1.92
N ALA A 100 -20.02 -7.88 2.96
CA ALA A 100 -19.51 -9.25 2.90
C ALA A 100 -20.61 -10.29 2.68
N ARG A 101 -21.81 -10.07 3.26
CA ARG A 101 -22.97 -10.94 3.04
C ARG A 101 -23.56 -10.78 1.64
N SER A 102 -23.67 -9.55 1.13
CA SER A 102 -24.21 -9.28 -0.21
C SER A 102 -23.22 -9.59 -1.35
N GLY A 103 -21.92 -9.49 -1.07
CA GLY A 103 -20.84 -9.56 -2.07
C GLY A 103 -20.46 -8.25 -2.71
N VAL A 104 -21.13 -7.16 -2.34
CA VAL A 104 -20.97 -5.85 -2.98
C VAL A 104 -20.60 -4.83 -1.92
N ASP A 105 -19.40 -4.26 -2.05
CA ASP A 105 -18.95 -3.13 -1.25
C ASP A 105 -19.40 -1.83 -1.92
N GLU A 106 -20.58 -1.34 -1.56
CA GLU A 106 -21.17 -0.15 -2.16
C GLU A 106 -20.43 1.14 -1.81
N ASP A 107 -19.54 1.12 -0.80
CA ASP A 107 -18.79 2.30 -0.40
C ASP A 107 -17.56 2.53 -1.28
N PHE A 108 -16.83 1.47 -1.63
CA PHE A 108 -15.53 1.59 -2.31
C PHE A 108 -15.28 0.55 -3.42
N GLY A 109 -16.23 -0.33 -3.73
CA GLY A 109 -16.11 -1.30 -4.83
C GLY A 109 -15.06 -2.40 -4.59
N ARG A 110 -14.71 -2.69 -3.33
CA ARG A 110 -13.73 -3.75 -3.02
C ARG A 110 -14.18 -5.11 -3.55
N GLY A 111 -13.29 -5.75 -4.29
CA GLY A 111 -13.54 -7.05 -4.89
C GLY A 111 -14.28 -6.99 -6.22
N GLU A 112 -14.32 -5.84 -6.91
CA GLU A 112 -14.87 -5.75 -8.27
C GLU A 112 -13.79 -6.05 -9.32
N SER A 113 -12.58 -5.52 -9.13
CA SER A 113 -11.48 -5.65 -10.08
C SER A 113 -10.82 -7.05 -10.06
N ALA A 114 -10.13 -7.40 -11.14
CA ALA A 114 -9.30 -8.62 -11.16
C ALA A 114 -8.12 -8.54 -10.19
N TYR A 115 -7.57 -7.34 -9.96
CA TYR A 115 -6.49 -7.10 -9.02
C TYR A 115 -6.94 -7.40 -7.59
N ASP A 116 -8.11 -6.90 -7.19
CA ASP A 116 -8.69 -7.11 -5.86
C ASP A 116 -8.89 -8.58 -5.53
N LYS A 117 -9.14 -9.40 -6.56
CA LYS A 117 -9.40 -10.84 -6.45
C LYS A 117 -8.12 -11.67 -6.48
N TYR A 118 -6.99 -11.12 -6.91
CA TYR A 118 -5.76 -11.88 -7.14
C TYR A 118 -5.23 -12.56 -5.86
N TYR A 119 -5.27 -11.88 -4.71
CA TYR A 119 -4.88 -12.42 -3.40
C TYR A 119 -6.08 -12.76 -2.48
N SER A 120 -7.27 -12.87 -3.05
CA SER A 120 -8.51 -13.11 -2.30
C SER A 120 -8.70 -14.59 -1.95
N ASP A 121 -9.62 -14.90 -1.02
CA ASP A 121 -9.89 -16.28 -0.63
C ASP A 121 -11.04 -16.84 -1.49
N PRO A 122 -10.76 -17.76 -2.45
CA PRO A 122 -11.77 -18.25 -3.38
C PRO A 122 -12.89 -19.08 -2.72
N THR A 123 -12.67 -19.55 -1.48
CA THR A 123 -13.66 -20.29 -0.68
C THR A 123 -14.70 -19.36 -0.07
N VAL A 124 -14.41 -18.06 0.01
CA VAL A 124 -15.33 -17.03 0.52
C VAL A 124 -16.27 -16.63 -0.60
N LYS A 125 -17.56 -16.65 -0.29
CA LYS A 125 -18.68 -16.34 -1.20
C LYS A 125 -19.60 -15.31 -0.54
N PRO A 126 -20.32 -14.50 -1.33
CA PRO A 126 -20.31 -14.46 -2.80
C PRO A 126 -19.11 -13.74 -3.42
N ASN A 127 -18.38 -12.92 -2.66
CA ASN A 127 -17.19 -12.20 -3.12
C ASN A 127 -15.95 -12.64 -2.34
N PRO A 128 -14.89 -13.15 -2.99
CA PRO A 128 -13.73 -13.71 -2.30
C PRO A 128 -12.89 -12.66 -1.56
N SER A 129 -13.05 -11.37 -1.89
CA SER A 129 -12.33 -10.25 -1.26
C SER A 129 -13.05 -9.68 -0.04
N LEU A 130 -14.29 -10.11 0.24
CA LEU A 130 -15.13 -9.61 1.32
C LEU A 130 -15.52 -10.76 2.26
N HIS A 131 -15.03 -10.70 3.50
CA HIS A 131 -15.46 -11.61 4.56
C HIS A 131 -15.86 -10.77 5.76
N THR A 132 -16.91 -11.20 6.47
CA THR A 132 -17.32 -10.54 7.72
C THR A 132 -16.16 -10.46 8.73
N ILE A 133 -16.28 -9.53 9.66
CA ILE A 133 -15.43 -9.33 10.83
C ILE A 133 -16.37 -9.50 12.02
N ASP A 134 -16.51 -10.73 12.50
CA ASP A 134 -17.54 -11.11 13.48
C ASP A 134 -17.09 -12.18 14.48
N GLN A 135 -15.87 -12.72 14.35
CA GLN A 135 -15.35 -13.75 15.25
C GLN A 135 -14.22 -13.24 16.15
N GLY A 136 -14.59 -12.84 17.37
CA GLY A 136 -13.65 -12.40 18.39
C GLY A 136 -12.60 -13.47 18.77
N PRO A 137 -11.46 -13.07 19.39
CA PRO A 137 -11.07 -11.68 19.66
C PRO A 137 -10.80 -10.88 18.38
N PHE A 138 -10.95 -9.56 18.49
CA PHE A 138 -10.70 -8.61 17.42
C PHE A 138 -9.32 -7.97 17.60
N TYR A 139 -8.72 -7.58 16.48
CA TYR A 139 -7.41 -6.97 16.43
C TYR A 139 -7.45 -5.71 15.58
N ALA A 140 -6.73 -4.69 16.01
CA ALA A 140 -6.43 -3.50 15.23
C ALA A 140 -4.92 -3.42 15.02
N VAL A 141 -4.49 -3.46 13.77
CA VAL A 141 -3.09 -3.34 13.38
C VAL A 141 -2.84 -1.93 12.89
N LYS A 142 -1.81 -1.27 13.45
CA LYS A 142 -1.41 0.07 13.06
C LYS A 142 -0.83 0.05 11.64
N ILE A 143 -1.37 0.88 10.77
CA ILE A 143 -0.94 1.07 9.39
C ILE A 143 -0.40 2.48 9.24
N VAL A 144 0.80 2.58 8.67
CA VAL A 144 1.43 3.85 8.28
C VAL A 144 1.86 3.76 6.83
N PRO A 145 1.90 4.86 6.08
CA PRO A 145 2.54 4.91 4.77
C PRO A 145 3.99 4.43 4.86
N GLY A 146 4.33 3.43 4.05
CA GLY A 146 5.70 2.99 3.84
C GLY A 146 6.07 3.16 2.38
N ASP A 147 7.37 3.25 2.09
CA ASP A 147 7.89 3.32 0.74
C ASP A 147 8.86 2.17 0.43
N LEU A 148 9.06 1.92 -0.86
CA LEU A 148 10.01 0.94 -1.38
C LEU A 148 11.15 1.67 -2.14
N GLY A 149 11.49 2.88 -1.68
CA GLY A 149 12.36 3.82 -2.36
C GLY A 149 11.59 4.97 -3.00
N THR A 150 12.26 6.12 -3.11
CA THR A 150 11.74 7.32 -3.76
C THR A 150 11.77 7.19 -5.28
N LYS A 151 10.86 7.91 -5.95
CA LYS A 151 10.67 7.90 -7.42
C LYS A 151 10.92 9.25 -8.11
N GLY A 152 11.40 10.23 -7.34
CA GLY A 152 11.96 11.46 -7.89
C GLY A 152 13.41 11.24 -8.30
N GLY A 153 14.03 12.24 -8.92
CA GLY A 153 15.44 12.15 -9.29
C GLY A 153 15.79 13.11 -10.41
N LEU A 154 16.96 12.86 -11.01
CA LEU A 154 17.44 13.62 -12.15
C LEU A 154 16.53 13.38 -13.37
N VAL A 155 16.23 14.43 -14.12
CA VAL A 155 15.52 14.31 -15.39
C VAL A 155 16.48 13.71 -16.41
N THR A 156 16.03 12.67 -17.12
CA THR A 156 16.81 12.00 -18.15
C THR A 156 16.04 11.92 -19.46
N ASP A 157 16.76 11.86 -20.57
CA ASP A 157 16.18 11.52 -21.88
C ASP A 157 16.06 10.00 -22.09
N GLU A 158 15.68 9.59 -23.30
CA GLU A 158 15.50 8.18 -23.67
C GLU A 158 16.78 7.35 -23.64
N ARG A 159 17.94 8.00 -23.52
CA ARG A 159 19.27 7.35 -23.43
C ARG A 159 19.86 7.41 -22.03
N ALA A 160 19.04 7.77 -21.04
CA ALA A 160 19.44 7.93 -19.64
C ALA A 160 20.45 9.07 -19.38
N ARG A 161 20.64 10.00 -20.33
CA ARG A 161 21.52 11.16 -20.13
C ARG A 161 20.84 12.20 -19.28
N VAL A 162 21.55 12.78 -18.32
CA VAL A 162 20.99 13.76 -17.39
C VAL A 162 20.80 15.11 -18.09
N LEU A 163 19.64 15.72 -17.88
CA LEU A 163 19.24 17.00 -18.47
C LEU A 163 19.37 18.13 -17.46
N ARG A 164 19.79 19.31 -17.95
CA ARG A 164 19.66 20.59 -17.25
C ARG A 164 18.21 21.08 -17.29
N ALA A 165 17.94 22.15 -16.55
CA ALA A 165 16.62 22.79 -16.52
C ALA A 165 16.17 23.34 -17.89
N ASP A 166 17.10 23.68 -18.79
CA ASP A 166 16.81 24.11 -20.16
C ASP A 166 16.61 22.93 -21.14
N GLY A 167 16.68 21.69 -20.65
CA GLY A 167 16.59 20.46 -21.45
C GLY A 167 17.89 20.03 -22.13
N SER A 168 18.99 20.80 -22.00
CA SER A 168 20.29 20.41 -22.57
C SER A 168 20.94 19.26 -21.78
N VAL A 169 21.62 18.37 -22.51
CA VAL A 169 22.36 17.24 -21.92
C VAL A 169 23.59 17.72 -21.15
N ILE A 170 23.85 17.11 -19.98
CA ILE A 170 25.12 17.22 -19.26
C ILE A 170 26.07 16.12 -19.79
N PRO A 171 27.15 16.47 -20.52
CA PRO A 171 28.04 15.47 -21.11
C PRO A 171 28.66 14.55 -20.06
N GLY A 172 28.67 13.24 -20.34
CA GLY A 172 29.26 12.23 -19.46
C GLY A 172 28.45 11.89 -18.19
N LEU A 173 27.27 12.48 -17.99
CA LEU A 173 26.45 12.23 -16.81
C LEU A 173 25.16 11.48 -17.15
N TYR A 174 24.97 10.32 -16.50
CA TYR A 174 23.83 9.43 -16.70
C TYR A 174 23.16 9.10 -15.37
N ALA A 175 21.86 8.80 -15.39
CA ALA A 175 21.12 8.36 -14.22
C ALA A 175 20.10 7.27 -14.58
N ALA A 176 19.92 6.29 -13.70
CA ALA A 176 18.94 5.23 -13.86
C ALA A 176 18.37 4.81 -12.51
N GLY A 177 17.23 4.10 -12.53
CA GLY A 177 16.53 3.64 -11.34
C GLY A 177 16.08 4.81 -10.46
N ASN A 178 16.19 4.66 -9.14
CA ASN A 178 15.70 5.68 -8.20
C ASN A 178 16.59 6.94 -8.13
N CYS A 179 17.70 6.99 -8.88
CA CYS A 179 18.48 8.22 -9.07
C CYS A 179 17.89 9.11 -10.18
N SER A 180 17.06 8.54 -11.07
CA SER A 180 16.36 9.25 -12.14
C SER A 180 14.88 9.44 -11.80
N SER A 181 14.27 10.49 -12.33
CA SER A 181 12.82 10.67 -12.28
C SER A 181 12.12 9.48 -12.95
N ALA A 182 11.21 8.82 -12.24
CA ALA A 182 10.56 7.61 -12.75
C ALA A 182 9.66 7.92 -13.95
N VAL A 183 9.79 7.11 -15.01
CA VAL A 183 8.97 7.25 -16.24
C VAL A 183 7.47 7.03 -15.99
N MET A 184 7.10 6.35 -14.90
CA MET A 184 5.70 6.13 -14.47
C MET A 184 5.10 7.34 -13.74
N GLY A 185 5.88 8.40 -13.49
CA GLY A 185 5.42 9.62 -12.84
C GLY A 185 4.77 9.34 -11.49
N ASN A 186 3.51 9.77 -11.33
CA ASN A 186 2.86 9.66 -10.03
C ASN A 186 2.22 8.30 -9.73
N THR A 187 2.18 7.34 -10.65
CA THR A 187 1.54 6.03 -10.40
C THR A 187 2.53 4.88 -10.50
N TYR A 188 2.04 3.65 -10.37
CA TYR A 188 2.82 2.42 -10.42
C TYR A 188 2.16 1.44 -11.38
N ALA A 189 2.79 1.21 -12.54
CA ALA A 189 2.19 0.44 -13.63
C ALA A 189 1.93 -1.04 -13.28
N GLY A 190 2.69 -1.60 -12.34
CA GLY A 190 2.54 -2.99 -11.91
C GLY A 190 3.84 -3.57 -11.37
N PRO A 191 3.81 -4.81 -10.84
CA PRO A 191 4.96 -5.45 -10.23
C PRO A 191 6.20 -5.38 -11.13
N GLY A 192 7.31 -4.86 -10.59
CA GLY A 192 8.57 -4.71 -11.34
C GLY A 192 8.75 -3.36 -12.03
N ALA A 193 7.79 -2.42 -11.94
CA ALA A 193 7.89 -1.09 -12.53
C ALA A 193 9.03 -0.22 -11.98
N THR A 194 9.71 -0.64 -10.91
CA THR A 194 10.97 -0.02 -10.45
C THR A 194 12.19 -0.68 -11.09
N ILE A 195 12.29 -2.01 -10.99
CA ILE A 195 13.47 -2.78 -11.41
C ILE A 195 13.59 -2.80 -12.94
N GLY A 196 12.49 -2.98 -13.66
CA GLY A 196 12.47 -3.03 -15.13
C GLY A 196 13.09 -1.78 -15.75
N PRO A 197 12.56 -0.58 -15.48
CA PRO A 197 13.14 0.67 -15.96
C PRO A 197 14.58 0.87 -15.49
N ALA A 198 14.91 0.55 -14.24
CA ALA A 198 16.28 0.67 -13.75
C ALA A 198 17.27 -0.14 -14.60
N MET A 199 16.94 -1.40 -14.90
CA MET A 199 17.76 -2.26 -15.75
C MET A 199 17.82 -1.74 -17.19
N THR A 200 16.68 -1.35 -17.75
CA THR A 200 16.59 -0.86 -19.14
C THR A 200 17.39 0.43 -19.32
N PHE A 201 17.20 1.45 -18.48
CA PHE A 201 17.93 2.72 -18.60
C PHE A 201 19.40 2.57 -18.23
N GLY A 202 19.75 1.68 -17.30
CA GLY A 202 21.15 1.32 -17.04
C GLY A 202 21.83 0.70 -18.26
N TYR A 203 21.12 -0.17 -18.99
CA TYR A 203 21.60 -0.74 -20.25
C TYR A 203 21.75 0.31 -21.35
N LEU A 204 20.76 1.19 -21.52
CA LEU A 204 20.80 2.26 -22.53
C LEU A 204 21.93 3.26 -22.26
N ALA A 205 22.16 3.62 -21.00
CA ALA A 205 23.30 4.44 -20.61
C ALA A 205 24.63 3.79 -21.05
N ALA A 206 24.81 2.49 -20.76
CA ALA A 206 26.03 1.78 -21.15
C ALA A 206 26.21 1.69 -22.68
N GLN A 207 25.11 1.55 -23.44
CA GLN A 207 25.17 1.57 -24.91
C GLN A 207 25.58 2.94 -25.45
N ASP A 208 25.02 4.03 -24.91
CA ASP A 208 25.35 5.38 -25.37
C ASP A 208 26.81 5.73 -25.03
N ILE A 209 27.27 5.39 -23.81
CA ILE A 209 28.69 5.53 -23.39
C ILE A 209 29.63 4.77 -24.34
N ALA A 210 29.29 3.54 -24.72
CA ALA A 210 30.14 2.73 -25.60
C ALA A 210 30.13 3.20 -27.06
N ALA A 211 29.08 3.92 -27.48
CA ALA A 211 28.96 4.46 -28.83
C ALA A 211 29.64 5.82 -28.98
N GLU A 212 29.87 6.55 -27.87
CA GLU A 212 30.70 7.75 -27.90
C GLU A 212 32.15 7.36 -28.23
N PRO A 213 32.77 7.93 -29.29
CA PRO A 213 34.17 7.70 -29.55
C PRO A 213 34.96 8.12 -28.30
N ALA A 214 35.87 7.25 -27.84
CA ALA A 214 36.75 7.56 -26.73
C ALA A 214 37.34 8.95 -26.98
N ALA A 215 37.14 9.87 -26.03
CA ALA A 215 37.70 11.19 -26.13
C ALA A 215 39.22 11.05 -26.34
N GLU A 216 39.69 11.33 -27.56
CA GLU A 216 41.12 11.45 -27.83
C GLU A 216 41.63 12.65 -27.03
N GLY A 217 42.39 12.37 -25.97
CA GLY A 217 43.27 13.33 -25.33
C GLY A 217 42.91 13.71 -23.89
N ALA A 218 43.68 13.14 -22.96
CA ALA A 218 44.35 13.91 -21.91
C ALA A 218 45.83 13.54 -21.94
#